data_AF-A0A952UIQ5-F1
#
_entry.id   AF-A0A952UIQ5-F1
#
_cell.length_a   1.000
_cell.length_b   1.000
_cell.length_c   1.000
_cell.angle_alpha   90.00
_cell.angle_beta   90.00
_cell.angle_gamma   90.00
#
_symmetry.space_group_name_H-M   'P 1'
#
loop_
_entity.id
_entity.type
_entity.pdbx_description
1 polymer ?
#
loop_
_entity_poly.entity_id
_entity_poly.type
_entity_poly.pdbx_seq_one_letter_code
_entity_poly.pdbx_strand_id
1 'polypeptide(L)'
;MIAERVLVVLCLTAVGCGLAPLAIAAGDQAPPSTTEKMIRDTKEAVESTKQYTIQQKDSFQKTVQAELAEMQTKITELQKKTSAASVEARKDMQKALQDLERKKDEARKQLDEVSHSTSSAWSTLKDNVNAAVADLKKSYKDTVSKLP
;
A
#
# COMPACT_ATOMS: atom_id res chain seq x y z
N MET A 1 -31.89 8.84 30.46
CA MET A 1 -30.88 8.16 29.62
C MET A 1 -29.67 7.94 30.51
N ILE A 2 -29.74 7.00 31.45
CA ILE A 2 -29.29 5.59 31.30
C ILE A 2 -27.87 5.59 30.73
N ALA A 3 -26.86 5.78 31.57
CA ALA A 3 -26.23 4.80 32.48
C ALA A 3 -24.96 4.27 31.81
N GLU A 4 -23.77 4.72 32.20
CA GLU A 4 -23.06 4.48 33.46
C GLU A 4 -22.31 3.14 33.53
N ARG A 5 -21.03 3.29 33.90
CA ARG A 5 -20.31 2.46 34.86
C ARG A 5 -19.73 1.14 34.35
N VAL A 6 -18.48 1.28 33.93
CA VAL A 6 -17.33 0.70 34.66
C VAL A 6 -17.73 0.36 36.10
N LEU A 7 -17.99 -0.91 36.38
CA LEU A 7 -17.83 -1.48 37.70
C LEU A 7 -17.64 -2.99 37.59
N VAL A 8 -16.40 -3.39 37.85
CA VAL A 8 -16.00 -4.74 38.24
C VAL A 8 -16.90 -5.22 39.38
N VAL A 9 -17.64 -6.31 39.15
CA VAL A 9 -18.42 -7.02 40.18
C VAL A 9 -18.08 -8.51 40.01
N LEU A 10 -17.09 -8.99 40.77
CA LEU A 10 -17.23 -9.70 42.04
C LEU A 10 -17.61 -11.18 41.84
N CYS A 11 -16.57 -12.02 41.75
CA CYS A 11 -16.66 -13.43 42.08
C CYS A 11 -17.01 -13.58 43.56
N LEU A 12 -18.06 -14.34 43.87
CA LEU A 12 -18.19 -15.30 44.98
C LEU A 12 -19.68 -15.59 45.24
N THR A 13 -20.14 -16.79 44.94
CA THR A 13 -20.89 -17.62 45.89
C THR A 13 -20.91 -19.08 45.42
N ALA A 14 -20.64 -19.95 46.38
CA ALA A 14 -20.63 -21.40 46.25
C ALA A 14 -21.95 -22.00 46.79
N VAL A 15 -22.14 -23.29 46.48
CA VAL A 15 -23.00 -24.28 47.16
C VAL A 15 -24.48 -24.32 46.77
N GLY A 16 -24.91 -25.48 46.27
CA GLY A 16 -26.32 -25.88 46.19
C GLY A 16 -26.57 -27.15 45.37
N CYS A 17 -26.48 -28.31 46.01
CA CYS A 17 -26.79 -29.64 45.47
C CYS A 17 -28.31 -29.84 45.30
N GLY A 18 -28.75 -30.45 44.18
CA GLY A 18 -30.14 -30.88 43.98
C GLY A 18 -30.33 -31.67 42.67
N LEU A 19 -30.80 -32.92 42.77
CA LEU A 19 -30.94 -33.93 41.72
C LEU A 19 -32.33 -33.95 41.04
N ALA A 20 -32.32 -33.95 39.68
CA ALA A 20 -33.19 -34.65 38.70
C ALA A 20 -34.70 -34.26 38.45
N PRO A 21 -35.33 -34.60 37.28
CA PRO A 21 -34.83 -34.75 35.89
C PRO A 21 -35.74 -34.18 34.74
N LEU A 22 -35.13 -34.02 33.54
CA LEU A 22 -35.62 -34.15 32.15
C LEU A 22 -37.02 -33.66 31.70
N ALA A 23 -37.03 -32.68 30.79
CA ALA A 23 -37.86 -32.71 29.57
C ALA A 23 -37.10 -32.04 28.41
N ILE A 24 -36.77 -32.86 27.39
CA ILE A 24 -36.19 -32.44 26.11
C ILE A 24 -37.36 -31.96 25.22
N ALA A 25 -37.29 -30.73 24.74
CA ALA A 25 -38.00 -30.30 23.54
C ALA A 25 -36.95 -29.85 22.53
N ALA A 26 -36.84 -30.62 21.45
CA ALA A 26 -35.90 -30.43 20.36
C ALA A 26 -36.14 -29.10 19.63
N GLY A 27 -35.07 -28.31 19.54
CA GLY A 27 -34.92 -27.15 18.66
C GLY A 27 -33.45 -27.10 18.28
N ASP A 28 -33.19 -27.58 17.08
CA ASP A 28 -31.91 -27.72 16.39
C ASP A 28 -31.08 -26.42 16.38
N GLN A 29 -29.75 -26.55 16.19
CA GLN A 29 -28.68 -25.53 16.19
C GLN A 29 -27.94 -25.34 17.53
N ALA A 30 -26.98 -26.23 17.80
CA ALA A 30 -25.86 -25.89 18.68
C ALA A 30 -25.13 -24.67 18.08
N PRO A 31 -24.81 -23.62 18.85
CA PRO A 31 -23.94 -22.55 18.36
C PRO A 31 -22.63 -23.20 17.87
N PRO A 32 -22.05 -22.74 16.74
CA PRO A 32 -20.80 -23.29 16.25
C PRO A 32 -19.82 -23.35 17.41
N SER A 33 -19.15 -24.49 17.58
CA SER A 33 -18.18 -24.64 18.65
C SER A 33 -17.22 -23.46 18.60
N THR A 34 -16.78 -22.94 19.76
CA THR A 34 -15.91 -21.75 19.85
C THR A 34 -14.74 -21.81 18.84
N THR A 35 -14.24 -23.01 18.55
CA THR A 35 -13.23 -23.30 17.52
C THR A 35 -13.65 -22.95 16.09
N GLU A 36 -14.83 -23.37 15.63
CA GLU A 36 -15.30 -23.10 14.26
C GLU A 36 -15.55 -21.61 14.02
N LYS A 37 -16.11 -20.92 15.03
CA LYS A 37 -16.29 -19.47 14.98
C LYS A 37 -14.93 -18.76 14.94
N MET A 38 -13.98 -19.15 15.77
CA MET A 38 -12.63 -18.57 15.75
C MET A 38 -11.91 -18.81 14.42
N ILE A 39 -12.00 -20.00 13.83
CA ILE A 39 -11.39 -20.30 12.51
C ILE A 39 -11.99 -19.39 11.43
N ARG A 40 -13.32 -19.23 11.45
CA ARG A 40 -14.02 -18.34 10.51
C ARG A 40 -13.62 -16.88 10.69
N ASP A 41 -13.71 -16.36 11.91
CA ASP A 41 -13.37 -14.98 12.23
C ASP A 41 -11.90 -14.69 11.87
N THR A 42 -10.99 -15.64 12.10
CA THR A 42 -9.58 -15.54 11.71
C THR A 42 -9.42 -15.50 10.19
N LYS A 43 -10.13 -16.34 9.44
CA LYS A 43 -10.10 -16.35 7.98
C LYS A 43 -10.61 -15.03 7.40
N GLU A 44 -11.73 -14.52 7.92
CA GLU A 44 -12.30 -13.23 7.50
C GLU A 44 -11.35 -12.06 7.81
N ALA A 45 -10.69 -12.07 8.97
CA ALA A 45 -9.68 -11.07 9.34
C ALA A 45 -8.45 -11.12 8.41
N VAL A 46 -7.97 -12.32 8.06
CA VAL A 46 -6.85 -12.48 7.12
C VAL A 46 -7.24 -12.05 5.70
N GLU A 47 -8.43 -12.43 5.24
CA GLU A 47 -8.94 -12.05 3.92
C GLU A 47 -9.15 -10.54 3.81
N SER A 48 -9.76 -9.90 4.82
CA SER A 48 -9.93 -8.44 4.84
C SER A 48 -8.59 -7.71 4.85
N THR A 49 -7.62 -8.15 5.65
CA THR A 49 -6.27 -7.58 5.67
C THR A 49 -5.58 -7.73 4.30
N LYS A 50 -5.74 -8.88 3.65
CA LYS A 50 -5.21 -9.14 2.31
C LYS A 50 -5.84 -8.20 1.28
N GLN A 51 -7.16 -8.07 1.27
CA GLN A 51 -7.87 -7.18 0.34
C GLN A 51 -7.48 -5.72 0.54
N TYR A 52 -7.40 -5.26 1.79
CA TYR A 52 -6.92 -3.92 2.11
C TYR A 52 -5.50 -3.68 1.56
N THR A 53 -4.59 -4.65 1.75
CA THR A 53 -3.22 -4.53 1.23
C THR A 53 -3.18 -4.48 -0.30
N ILE A 54 -4.00 -5.29 -0.98
CA ILE A 54 -4.13 -5.29 -2.45
C ILE A 54 -4.61 -3.93 -2.95
N GLN A 55 -5.65 -3.36 -2.31
CA GLN A 55 -6.18 -2.04 -2.68
C GLN A 55 -5.14 -0.93 -2.51
N GLN A 56 -4.38 -0.94 -1.41
CA GLN A 56 -3.32 0.03 -1.16
C GLN A 56 -2.21 -0.05 -2.21
N LYS A 57 -1.82 -1.28 -2.57
CA LYS A 57 -0.80 -1.51 -3.59
C LYS A 57 -1.27 -1.08 -4.98
N ASP A 58 -2.50 -1.40 -5.38
CA ASP A 58 -3.08 -0.96 -6.65
C ASP A 58 -3.18 0.57 -6.74
N SER A 59 -3.66 1.23 -5.68
CA SER A 59 -3.71 2.70 -5.61
C SER A 59 -2.32 3.30 -5.76
N PHE A 60 -1.34 2.78 -5.01
CA PHE A 60 0.04 3.23 -5.10
C PHE A 60 0.60 3.08 -6.52
N GLN A 61 0.35 1.93 -7.16
CA GLN A 61 0.81 1.67 -8.52
C GLN A 61 0.24 2.67 -9.51
N LYS A 62 -1.07 2.93 -9.46
CA LYS A 62 -1.72 3.91 -10.33
C LYS A 62 -1.14 5.31 -10.14
N THR A 63 -0.94 5.74 -8.89
CA THR A 63 -0.34 7.04 -8.59
C THR A 63 1.07 7.14 -9.18
N VAL A 64 1.94 6.19 -8.88
CA VAL A 64 3.33 6.23 -9.38
C VAL A 64 3.38 6.14 -10.91
N GLN A 65 2.54 5.31 -11.53
CA GLN A 65 2.45 5.23 -12.99
C GLN A 65 2.07 6.57 -13.62
N ALA A 66 1.12 7.29 -13.01
CA ALA A 66 0.72 8.62 -13.46
C ALA A 66 1.87 9.63 -13.32
N GLU A 67 2.59 9.61 -12.20
CA GLU A 67 3.75 10.48 -12.00
C GLU A 67 4.87 10.20 -13.00
N LEU A 68 5.15 8.92 -13.29
CA LEU A 68 6.14 8.55 -14.31
C LEU A 68 5.72 8.95 -15.73
N ALA A 69 4.42 8.91 -16.04
CA ALA A 69 3.90 9.36 -17.33
C ALA A 69 3.99 10.89 -17.47
N GLU A 70 3.68 11.63 -16.39
CA GLU A 70 3.89 13.09 -16.33
C GLU A 70 5.38 13.43 -16.54
N MET A 71 6.27 12.72 -15.86
CA MET A 71 7.72 12.90 -16.03
C MET A 71 8.18 12.60 -17.44
N GLN A 72 7.69 11.54 -18.09
CA GLN A 72 8.01 11.25 -19.49
C GLN A 72 7.60 12.41 -20.42
N THR A 73 6.42 12.99 -20.19
CA THR A 73 5.93 14.13 -20.98
C THR A 73 6.86 15.32 -20.82
N LYS A 74 7.23 15.66 -19.59
CA LYS A 74 8.17 16.73 -19.26
C LYS A 74 9.57 16.51 -19.87
N ILE A 75 10.09 15.30 -19.80
CA ILE A 75 11.38 14.94 -20.41
C ILE A 75 11.31 15.08 -21.93
N THR A 76 10.21 14.66 -22.55
CA THR A 76 10.00 14.79 -24.01
C THR A 76 9.94 16.26 -24.45
N GLU A 77 9.26 17.11 -23.69
CA GLU A 77 9.24 18.55 -23.94
C GLU A 77 10.64 19.18 -23.80
N LEU A 78 11.39 18.75 -22.79
CA LEU A 78 12.76 19.19 -22.57
C LEU A 78 13.70 18.76 -23.71
N GLN A 79 13.55 17.53 -24.21
CA GLN A 79 14.26 17.03 -25.40
C GLN A 79 13.98 17.90 -26.62
N LYS A 80 12.71 18.24 -26.87
CA LYS A 80 12.32 19.12 -27.98
C LYS A 80 12.96 20.50 -27.87
N LYS A 81 12.89 21.14 -26.69
CA LYS A 81 13.53 22.45 -26.44
C LYS A 81 15.04 22.40 -26.67
N THR A 82 15.68 21.34 -26.18
CA THR A 82 17.13 21.11 -26.36
C THR A 82 17.48 20.96 -27.84
N SER A 83 16.67 20.24 -28.62
CA SER A 83 16.89 20.05 -30.05
C SER A 83 16.75 21.32 -30.90
N ALA A 84 16.31 22.44 -30.31
CA ALA A 84 16.30 23.75 -30.94
C ALA A 84 17.50 24.64 -30.55
N ALA A 85 18.30 24.26 -29.55
CA ALA A 85 19.43 25.05 -29.02
C ALA A 85 20.71 24.98 -29.90
N SER A 86 21.78 25.69 -29.52
CA SER A 86 23.10 25.58 -30.17
C SER A 86 23.75 24.20 -29.94
N VAL A 87 24.77 23.85 -30.74
CA VAL A 87 25.42 22.52 -30.69
C VAL A 87 26.09 22.26 -29.33
N GLU A 88 26.74 23.27 -28.76
CA GLU A 88 27.41 23.19 -27.46
C GLU A 88 26.39 23.02 -26.32
N ALA A 89 25.32 23.81 -26.32
CA ALA A 89 24.24 23.70 -25.33
C ALA A 89 23.52 22.34 -25.40
N ARG A 90 23.40 21.75 -26.60
CA ARG A 90 22.82 20.42 -26.79
C ARG A 90 23.62 19.32 -26.11
N LYS A 91 24.96 19.35 -26.18
CA LYS A 91 25.81 18.24 -25.71
C LYS A 91 25.69 17.99 -24.20
N ASP A 92 25.74 19.04 -23.40
CA ASP A 92 25.62 18.91 -21.95
C ASP A 92 24.20 18.56 -21.52
N MET A 93 23.20 19.13 -22.21
CA MET A 93 21.80 18.85 -21.97
C MET A 93 21.40 17.43 -22.37
N GLN A 94 22.00 16.85 -23.42
CA GLN A 94 21.79 15.46 -23.82
C GLN A 94 22.19 14.47 -22.71
N LYS A 95 23.30 14.72 -22.01
CA LYS A 95 23.70 13.88 -20.87
C LYS A 95 22.70 13.95 -19.73
N ALA A 96 22.22 15.15 -19.40
CA ALA A 96 21.19 15.32 -18.38
C ALA A 96 19.88 14.61 -18.76
N LEU A 97 19.46 14.73 -20.03
CA LEU A 97 18.30 14.03 -20.55
C LEU A 97 18.42 12.50 -20.48
N GLN A 98 19.59 11.95 -20.82
CA GLN A 98 19.86 10.51 -20.68
C GLN A 98 19.78 10.05 -19.22
N ASP A 99 20.29 10.86 -18.28
CA ASP A 99 20.20 10.55 -16.85
C ASP A 99 18.75 10.56 -16.35
N LEU A 100 17.93 11.52 -16.83
CA LEU A 100 16.50 11.58 -16.50
C LEU A 100 15.73 10.35 -17.01
N GLU A 101 15.96 9.95 -18.26
CA GLU A 101 15.34 8.73 -18.82
C GLU A 101 15.74 7.49 -18.02
N ARG A 102 17.03 7.35 -17.71
CA ARG A 102 17.55 6.25 -16.88
C ARG A 102 16.89 6.20 -15.50
N LYS A 103 16.80 7.33 -14.79
CA LYS A 103 16.14 7.40 -13.47
C LYS A 103 14.65 7.04 -13.53
N LYS A 104 13.96 7.47 -14.58
CA LYS A 104 12.55 7.12 -14.81
C LYS A 104 12.38 5.63 -15.08
N ASP A 105 13.26 5.02 -15.88
CA ASP A 105 13.22 3.58 -16.16
C ASP A 105 13.55 2.75 -14.91
N GLU A 106 14.48 3.22 -14.07
CA GLU A 106 14.78 2.60 -12.78
C GLU A 106 13.58 2.65 -11.83
N ALA A 107 12.92 3.81 -11.70
CA ALA A 107 11.70 3.94 -10.91
C ALA A 107 10.55 3.06 -11.45
N ARG A 108 10.44 2.93 -12.78
CA ARG A 108 9.49 2.01 -13.42
C ARG A 108 9.78 0.55 -13.06
N LYS A 109 11.03 0.12 -13.14
CA LYS A 109 11.43 -1.24 -12.80
C LYS A 109 11.12 -1.57 -11.34
N GLN A 110 11.44 -0.66 -10.41
CA GLN A 110 11.11 -0.86 -9.00
C GLN A 110 9.59 -0.90 -8.75
N LEU A 111 8.81 -0.15 -9.52
CA LEU A 111 7.35 -0.22 -9.46
C LEU A 111 6.81 -1.58 -9.94
N ASP A 112 7.44 -2.17 -10.95
CA ASP A 112 7.08 -3.51 -11.41
C ASP A 112 7.41 -4.56 -10.34
N GLU A 113 8.52 -4.41 -9.60
CA GLU A 113 8.83 -5.23 -8.42
C GLU A 113 7.75 -5.11 -7.33
N VAL A 114 7.21 -3.90 -7.09
CA VAL A 114 6.05 -3.73 -6.21
C VAL A 114 4.90 -4.59 -6.68
N SER A 115 4.59 -4.65 -7.98
CA SER A 115 3.48 -5.44 -8.53
C SER A 115 3.54 -6.94 -8.20
N HIS A 116 4.74 -7.50 -8.11
CA HIS A 116 4.99 -8.92 -7.87
C HIS A 116 5.24 -9.27 -6.38
N SER A 117 5.34 -8.26 -5.53
CA SER A 117 5.65 -8.43 -4.10
C SER A 117 4.49 -8.97 -3.25
N THR A 118 4.84 -9.64 -2.15
CA THR A 118 3.93 -10.06 -1.08
C THR A 118 3.54 -8.88 -0.18
N SER A 119 2.48 -9.04 0.62
CA SER A 119 2.06 -8.03 1.60
C SER A 119 3.15 -7.62 2.59
N SER A 120 4.08 -8.50 2.93
CA SER A 120 5.19 -8.19 3.85
C SER A 120 6.33 -7.43 3.18
N ALA A 121 6.63 -7.70 1.91
CA ALA A 121 7.71 -7.06 1.17
C ALA A 121 7.33 -5.70 0.57
N TRP A 122 6.03 -5.47 0.32
CA TRP A 122 5.56 -4.29 -0.41
C TRP A 122 5.93 -2.96 0.29
N SER A 123 5.94 -2.91 1.63
CA SER A 123 6.20 -1.67 2.36
C SER A 123 7.60 -1.11 2.09
N THR A 124 8.63 -1.98 2.07
CA THR A 124 10.00 -1.55 1.76
C THR A 124 10.13 -1.12 0.31
N LEU A 125 9.50 -1.85 -0.62
CA LEU A 125 9.53 -1.50 -2.04
C LEU A 125 8.81 -0.18 -2.32
N LYS A 126 7.72 0.12 -1.60
CA LYS A 126 7.01 1.41 -1.66
C LYS A 126 7.96 2.57 -1.38
N ASP A 127 8.76 2.47 -0.31
CA ASP A 127 9.68 3.53 0.09
C ASP A 127 10.81 3.71 -0.93
N ASN A 128 11.33 2.61 -1.48
CA ASN A 128 12.34 2.65 -2.54
C ASN A 128 11.80 3.33 -3.81
N VAL A 129 10.59 2.98 -4.24
CA VAL A 129 9.93 3.61 -5.39
C VAL A 129 9.69 5.10 -5.14
N ASN A 130 9.21 5.47 -3.95
CA ASN A 130 9.03 6.88 -3.57
C ASN A 130 10.34 7.67 -3.65
N ALA A 131 11.44 7.09 -3.15
CA ALA A 131 12.75 7.70 -3.21
C ALA A 131 13.23 7.86 -4.67
N ALA A 132 13.05 6.83 -5.51
CA ALA A 132 13.43 6.87 -6.92
C ALA A 132 12.66 7.96 -7.69
N VAL A 133 11.35 8.08 -7.45
CA VAL A 133 10.53 9.14 -8.08
C VAL A 133 10.89 10.52 -7.55
N ALA A 134 11.16 10.67 -6.26
CA ALA A 134 11.59 11.94 -5.68
C ALA A 134 12.94 12.39 -6.27
N ASP A 135 13.89 11.46 -6.43
CA ASP A 135 15.19 11.71 -7.05
C ASP A 135 15.06 12.08 -8.54
N LEU A 136 14.16 11.41 -9.28
CA LEU A 136 13.83 11.77 -10.67
C LEU A 136 13.27 13.20 -10.75
N LYS A 137 12.27 13.54 -9.93
CA LYS A 137 11.66 14.88 -9.90
C LYS A 137 12.69 15.96 -9.54
N LYS A 138 13.58 15.66 -8.59
CA LYS A 138 14.68 16.55 -8.21
C LYS A 138 15.66 16.75 -9.37
N SER A 139 16.13 15.68 -10.00
CA SER A 139 17.05 15.75 -11.15
C SER A 139 16.45 16.56 -12.30
N TYR A 140 15.15 16.39 -12.56
CA TYR A 140 14.45 17.17 -13.58
C TYR A 140 14.45 18.67 -13.25
N LYS A 141 14.10 19.03 -12.01
CA LYS A 141 14.12 20.43 -11.56
C LYS A 141 15.51 21.03 -11.70
N ASP A 142 16.54 20.31 -11.26
CA ASP A 142 17.93 20.76 -11.32
C ASP A 142 18.42 20.90 -12.77
N THR A 143 17.94 20.05 -13.68
CA THR A 143 18.24 20.15 -15.12
C THR A 143 17.58 21.37 -15.73
N VAL A 144 16.29 21.61 -15.45
CA VAL A 144 15.55 22.77 -15.95
C VAL A 144 16.14 24.08 -15.43
N SER A 145 16.60 24.14 -14.18
CA SER A 145 17.26 25.34 -13.62
C SER A 145 18.60 25.68 -14.26
N LYS A 146 19.20 24.78 -15.03
CA LYS A 146 20.47 24.99 -15.76
C LYS A 146 20.27 25.30 -17.23
N LEU A 147 19.02 25.35 -17.71
CA LEU A 147 18.73 25.79 -19.07
C LEU A 147 19.09 27.27 -19.20
N PRO A 148 19.81 27.66 -20.27
CA PRO A 148 20.08 29.06 -20.59
C PRO A 148 18.81 29.81 -21.03
#